data_AF-A0A3R6HGU1-F1
#
_entry.id   AF-A0A3R6HGU1-F1
#
_cell.length_a   1.000
_cell.length_b   1.000
_cell.length_c   1.000
_cell.angle_alpha   90.00
_cell.angle_beta   90.00
_cell.angle_gamma   90.00
#
_symmetry.space_group_name_H-M   'P 1'
#
loop_
_entity.id
_entity.type
_entity.pdbx_description
1 polymer ?
#
loop_
_entity_poly.entity_id
_entity_poly.type
_entity_poly.pdbx_seq_one_letter_code
_entity_poly.pdbx_strand_id
1 'polypeptide(L)'
;MKKRYFLAFLFMAICLTASASCGTTDYSGSSGKLYDMVVYVVAMCSLTVQLLYAIAAVLSIYSATSIYIKLQAGEEGFTKSVMVLVGSCLFMIGATIVMPAFFGFNFG
;
A
#
# COMPACT_ATOMS: atom_id res chain seq x y z
N MET A 1 -21.38 -19.05 -5.57
CA MET A 1 -20.00 -19.34 -6.03
C MET A 1 -19.50 -18.42 -7.14
N LYS A 2 -20.30 -18.08 -8.17
CA LYS A 2 -19.86 -17.24 -9.33
C LYS A 2 -19.28 -15.85 -8.98
N LYS A 3 -19.78 -15.17 -7.93
CA LYS A 3 -19.31 -13.82 -7.54
C LYS A 3 -17.87 -13.79 -6.98
N ARG A 4 -17.41 -14.87 -6.32
CA ARG A 4 -16.05 -14.96 -5.78
C ARG A 4 -15.01 -15.11 -6.89
N TYR A 5 -15.33 -15.91 -7.91
CA TYR A 5 -14.50 -16.04 -9.11
C TYR A 5 -14.47 -14.76 -9.96
N PHE A 6 -15.59 -14.03 -10.01
CA PHE A 6 -15.63 -12.73 -10.68
C PHE A 6 -14.74 -11.69 -9.98
N LEU A 7 -14.78 -11.62 -8.65
CA LEU A 7 -13.86 -10.75 -7.89
C LEU A 7 -12.40 -11.14 -8.07
N ALA A 8 -12.08 -12.44 -8.04
CA ALA A 8 -10.72 -12.93 -8.26
C ALA A 8 -10.22 -12.63 -9.68
N PHE A 9 -11.08 -12.75 -10.68
CA PHE A 9 -10.76 -12.41 -12.08
C PHE A 9 -10.54 -10.90 -12.26
N LEU A 10 -11.36 -10.06 -11.62
CA LEU A 10 -11.17 -8.61 -11.62
C LEU A 10 -9.86 -8.22 -10.92
N PHE A 11 -9.51 -8.86 -9.81
CA PHE A 11 -8.24 -8.66 -9.12
C PHE A 11 -7.05 -9.06 -9.99
N MET A 12 -7.15 -10.19 -10.69
CA MET A 12 -6.13 -10.65 -11.64
C MET A 12 -5.95 -9.69 -12.83
N ALA A 13 -7.05 -9.13 -13.33
CA ALA A 13 -7.03 -8.15 -14.42
C ALA A 13 -6.37 -6.82 -14.01
N ILE A 14 -6.55 -6.39 -12.75
CA ILE A 14 -5.86 -5.21 -12.18
C ILE A 14 -4.36 -5.48 -11.97
N CYS A 15 -3.98 -6.70 -11.59
CA CYS A 15 -2.56 -7.07 -11.48
C CYS A 15 -1.82 -7.02 -12.82
N LEU A 16 -2.51 -7.32 -13.93
CA LEU A 16 -1.93 -7.28 -15.28
C LEU A 16 -1.62 -5.85 -15.75
N THR A 17 -2.40 -4.84 -15.33
CA THR A 17 -2.10 -3.44 -15.65
C THR A 17 -1.04 -2.83 -14.74
N ALA A 18 -0.79 -3.43 -13.58
CA ALA A 18 0.27 -3.07 -12.65
C ALA A 18 1.62 -3.76 -12.96
N SER A 19 1.74 -4.45 -14.10
CA SER A 19 3.04 -4.96 -14.57
C SER A 19 3.92 -3.77 -14.97
N ALA A 20 4.74 -3.31 -14.04
CA ALA A 20 5.88 -2.50 -14.39
C ALA A 20 6.80 -3.34 -15.30
N SER A 21 7.33 -2.74 -16.36
CA SER A 21 8.35 -3.37 -17.20
C SER A 21 9.56 -3.69 -16.34
N CYS A 22 9.60 -4.92 -15.81
CA CYS A 22 10.67 -5.39 -14.92
C CYS A 22 12.00 -5.25 -15.66
N GLY A 23 12.87 -4.40 -15.10
CA GLY A 23 14.11 -3.94 -15.72
C GLY A 23 14.94 -5.07 -16.32
N THR A 24 15.13 -5.00 -17.63
CA THR A 24 16.30 -5.60 -18.24
C THR A 24 17.46 -4.67 -17.93
N THR A 25 18.47 -5.18 -17.23
CA THR A 25 19.63 -4.37 -16.86
C THR A 25 20.59 -4.32 -18.05
N ASP A 26 20.44 -3.29 -18.89
CA ASP A 26 21.42 -2.99 -19.94
C ASP A 26 22.61 -2.26 -19.33
N TYR A 27 23.67 -3.02 -19.03
CA TYR A 27 24.95 -2.49 -18.52
C TYR A 27 25.85 -1.90 -19.64
N SER A 28 25.39 -1.85 -20.89
CA SER A 28 26.24 -1.44 -22.02
C SER A 28 26.44 0.09 -22.16
N GLY A 29 25.76 0.91 -21.34
CA GLY A 29 25.82 2.37 -21.41
C GLY A 29 26.48 3.03 -20.20
N SER A 30 27.17 4.15 -20.46
CA SER A 30 27.83 5.07 -19.51
C SER A 30 26.94 5.53 -18.33
N SER A 31 27.49 6.32 -17.41
CA SER A 31 26.92 6.76 -16.10
C SER A 31 25.44 7.16 -16.08
N GLY A 32 24.87 7.61 -17.20
CA GLY A 32 23.46 7.95 -17.35
C GLY A 32 22.49 6.75 -17.24
N LYS A 33 22.93 5.51 -17.46
CA LYS A 33 22.09 4.31 -17.25
C LYS A 33 21.95 3.92 -15.77
N LEU A 34 22.93 4.28 -14.94
CA LEU A 34 22.86 4.08 -13.50
C LEU A 34 21.81 4.99 -12.85
N TYR A 35 21.70 6.22 -13.33
CA TYR A 35 20.64 7.16 -12.94
C TYR A 35 19.25 6.61 -13.29
N ASP A 36 19.07 6.06 -14.50
CA ASP A 36 17.81 5.45 -14.94
C ASP A 36 17.35 4.32 -14.02
N MET A 37 18.28 3.49 -13.52
CA MET A 37 17.94 2.40 -12.58
C MET A 37 17.45 2.92 -11.24
N VAL A 38 18.07 3.98 -10.71
CA VAL A 38 17.63 4.61 -9.45
C VAL A 38 16.23 5.23 -9.63
N VAL A 39 16.00 5.94 -10.73
CA VAL A 39 14.68 6.53 -11.05
C VAL A 39 13.62 5.45 -11.21
N TYR A 40 13.95 4.32 -11.84
CA TYR A 40 13.05 3.17 -11.97
C TYR A 40 12.67 2.60 -10.59
N VAL A 41 13.64 2.35 -9.72
CA VAL A 41 13.38 1.83 -8.36
C VAL A 41 12.52 2.81 -7.55
N VAL A 42 12.78 4.11 -7.66
CA VAL A 42 11.98 5.16 -7.00
C VAL A 42 10.53 5.14 -7.52
N ALA A 43 10.32 4.96 -8.82
CA ALA A 43 8.99 4.83 -9.40
C ALA A 43 8.25 3.58 -8.87
N MET A 44 8.94 2.44 -8.75
CA MET A 44 8.36 1.22 -8.18
C MET A 44 8.00 1.38 -6.69
N CYS A 45 8.81 2.12 -5.94
CA CYS A 45 8.53 2.44 -4.55
C CYS A 45 7.27 3.30 -4.41
N SER A 46 7.12 4.35 -5.22
CA SER A 46 5.92 5.20 -5.26
C SER A 46 4.67 4.42 -5.67
N LEU A 47 4.78 3.55 -6.68
CA LEU A 47 3.69 2.65 -7.07
C LEU A 47 3.24 1.73 -5.92
N THR A 48 4.21 1.18 -5.18
CA THR A 48 3.92 0.33 -4.01
C THR A 48 3.16 1.09 -2.93
N VAL A 49 3.55 2.34 -2.65
CA VAL A 49 2.86 3.20 -1.68
C VAL A 49 1.43 3.51 -2.14
N GLN A 50 1.19 3.78 -3.42
CA GLN A 50 -0.15 4.00 -3.97
C GLN A 50 -1.05 2.76 -3.85
N LEU A 51 -0.52 1.57 -4.10
CA LEU A 51 -1.25 0.31 -3.88
C LEU A 51 -1.58 0.10 -2.39
N LEU A 52 -0.64 0.39 -1.49
CA LEU A 52 -0.88 0.32 -0.06
C LEU A 52 -1.97 1.29 0.39
N TYR A 53 -2.02 2.52 -0.15
CA TYR A 53 -3.11 3.46 0.12
C TYR A 53 -4.46 2.94 -0.37
N ALA A 54 -4.52 2.32 -1.55
CA ALA A 54 -5.76 1.72 -2.07
C ALA A 54 -6.28 0.59 -1.16
N ILE A 55 -5.38 -0.29 -0.70
CA ILE A 55 -5.73 -1.36 0.24
C ILE A 55 -6.14 -0.78 1.60
N ALA A 56 -5.43 0.23 2.09
CA ALA A 56 -5.73 0.91 3.35
C ALA A 56 -7.14 1.51 3.35
N ALA A 57 -7.60 2.06 2.22
CA ALA A 57 -8.96 2.60 2.09
C ALA A 57 -10.03 1.51 2.21
N VAL A 58 -9.80 0.30 1.69
CA VAL A 58 -10.74 -0.82 1.86
C VAL A 58 -10.74 -1.32 3.30
N LEU A 59 -9.54 -1.46 3.89
CA LEU A 59 -9.38 -1.94 5.26
C LEU A 59 -9.94 -0.94 6.30
N SER A 60 -9.91 0.36 6.03
CA SER A 60 -10.46 1.39 6.93
C SER A 60 -11.99 1.26 7.06
N ILE A 61 -12.69 0.99 5.95
CA ILE A 61 -14.14 0.72 5.95
C ILE A 61 -14.46 -0.56 6.74
N TYR A 62 -13.67 -1.62 6.54
CA TYR A 62 -13.82 -2.86 7.30
C TYR A 62 -13.63 -2.63 8.80
N SER A 63 -12.57 -1.90 9.17
CA SER A 63 -12.25 -1.59 10.56
C SER A 63 -13.36 -0.77 11.23
N ALA A 64 -13.86 0.28 10.58
CA ALA A 64 -14.98 1.10 11.05
C ALA A 64 -16.24 0.25 11.30
N THR A 65 -16.55 -0.65 10.37
CA THR A 65 -17.72 -1.55 10.48
C THR A 65 -17.56 -2.52 11.65
N SER A 66 -16.37 -3.11 11.82
CA SER A 66 -16.10 -4.04 12.91
C SER A 66 -16.17 -3.39 14.30
N ILE A 67 -15.77 -2.12 14.40
CA ILE A 67 -15.84 -1.33 15.63
C ILE A 67 -17.29 -0.97 15.95
N TYR A 68 -18.09 -0.58 14.96
CA TYR A 68 -19.50 -0.27 15.15
C TYR A 68 -20.28 -1.46 15.72
N ILE A 69 -20.04 -2.66 15.20
CA ILE A 69 -20.68 -3.89 15.67
C ILE A 69 -20.29 -4.17 17.13
N LYS A 70 -18.99 -4.07 17.46
CA LYS A 70 -18.49 -4.28 18.83
C LYS A 70 -19.03 -3.26 19.83
N LEU A 71 -19.24 -2.02 19.39
CA LEU A 71 -19.79 -0.95 20.22
C LEU A 71 -21.27 -1.19 20.56
N GLN A 72 -22.07 -1.66 19.59
CA GLN A 72 -23.47 -2.00 19.80
C GLN A 72 -23.65 -3.28 20.65
N ALA A 73 -22.70 -4.21 20.61
CA ALA A 73 -22.74 -5.46 21.38
C ALA A 73 -22.36 -5.29 22.87
N GLY A 74 -21.94 -4.09 23.30
CA GLY A 74 -21.45 -3.85 24.66
C GLY A 74 -20.20 -4.67 25.01
N GLU A 75 -19.46 -5.14 24.01
CA GLU A 75 -18.34 -6.07 24.18
C GLU A 75 -17.10 -5.35 24.71
N GLU A 76 -16.38 -5.96 25.68
CA GLU A 76 -15.14 -5.43 26.27
C GLU A 76 -13.95 -5.33 25.29
N GLY A 77 -14.18 -5.59 23.98
CA GLY A 77 -13.19 -5.52 22.90
C GLY A 77 -13.21 -4.23 22.06
N PHE A 78 -14.13 -3.29 22.32
CA PHE A 78 -14.22 -2.03 21.57
C PHE A 78 -12.95 -1.18 21.74
N THR A 79 -12.55 -0.91 22.98
CA THR A 79 -11.39 -0.04 23.30
C THR A 79 -10.10 -0.57 22.68
N LYS A 80 -9.91 -1.90 22.69
CA LYS A 80 -8.79 -2.60 22.04
C LYS A 80 -8.74 -2.38 20.53
N SER A 81 -9.91 -2.40 19.88
CA SER A 81 -10.00 -2.24 18.42
C SER A 81 -9.69 -0.79 18.02
N VAL A 82 -10.13 0.20 18.82
CA VAL A 82 -9.84 1.63 18.59
C VAL A 82 -8.35 1.94 18.78
N MET A 83 -7.73 1.48 19.87
CA MET A 83 -6.31 1.75 20.13
C MET A 83 -5.39 1.15 19.07
N VAL A 84 -5.73 -0.03 18.52
CA VAL A 84 -4.99 -0.61 17.38
C VAL A 84 -5.16 0.25 16.13
N LEU A 85 -6.38 0.73 15.84
CA LEU A 85 -6.66 1.57 14.67
C LEU A 85 -5.83 2.87 14.72
N VAL A 86 -5.82 3.56 15.86
CA VAL A 86 -5.03 4.78 16.06
C VAL A 86 -3.53 4.50 15.86
N GLY A 87 -3.01 3.42 16.42
CA GLY A 87 -1.63 3.00 16.24
C GLY A 87 -1.29 2.71 14.77
N SER A 88 -2.17 2.03 14.05
CA SER A 88 -1.99 1.73 12.62
C SER A 88 -2.01 2.99 11.75
N CYS A 89 -2.87 3.97 12.03
CA CYS A 89 -2.90 5.24 11.30
C CYS A 89 -1.61 6.05 11.50
N LEU A 90 -1.15 6.17 12.75
CA LEU A 90 0.11 6.87 13.05
C LEU A 90 1.31 6.18 12.42
N PHE A 91 1.34 4.84 12.45
CA PHE A 91 2.38 4.05 11.79
C PHE A 91 2.39 4.29 10.26
N MET A 92 1.22 4.31 9.62
CA MET A 92 1.12 4.55 8.17
C MET A 92 1.72 5.91 7.79
N ILE A 93 1.34 6.98 8.50
CA ILE A 93 1.85 8.35 8.25
C ILE A 93 3.36 8.41 8.51
N GLY A 94 3.83 7.80 9.60
CA GLY A 94 5.25 7.71 9.90
C GLY A 94 6.02 6.96 8.82
N ALA A 95 5.51 5.83 8.35
CA ALA A 95 6.14 5.02 7.32
C ALA A 95 6.20 5.74 5.97
N THR A 96 5.17 6.49 5.58
CA THR A 96 5.14 7.19 4.28
C THR A 96 5.98 8.46 4.24
N ILE A 97 6.31 9.06 5.38
CA ILE A 97 7.12 10.28 5.45
C ILE A 97 8.56 9.98 5.87
N VAL A 98 8.75 9.23 6.96
CA VAL A 98 10.07 9.02 7.57
C VAL A 98 10.92 8.06 6.75
N MET A 99 10.34 6.96 6.25
CA MET A 99 11.09 5.96 5.49
C MET A 99 11.66 6.53 4.18
N PRO A 100 10.90 7.30 3.37
CA PRO A 100 11.46 7.98 2.20
C PRO A 100 12.50 9.05 2.55
N ALA A 101 12.24 9.84 3.59
CA ALA A 101 13.14 10.90 4.02
C ALA A 101 14.51 10.37 4.49
N PHE A 102 14.55 9.17 5.08
CA PHE A 102 15.81 8.47 5.41
C PHE A 102 16.70 8.23 4.19
N PHE A 103 16.11 8.04 3.00
CA PHE A 103 16.84 7.86 1.74
C PHE A 103 16.99 9.17 0.95
N GLY A 104 16.62 10.32 1.53
CA GLY A 104 16.68 11.63 0.87
C GLY A 104 15.57 11.87 -0.17
N PHE A 105 14.54 11.03 -0.21
CA PHE A 105 13.40 11.19 -1.11
C PHE A 105 12.21 11.80 -0.36
N ASN A 106 11.59 12.84 -0.94
CA ASN A 106 10.31 13.36 -0.48
C ASN A 106 9.22 12.98 -1.49
N PHE A 107 8.23 12.20 -1.06
CA PHE A 107 7.05 11.86 -1.86
C PHE A 107 5.84 12.73 -1.48
N GLY A 108 6.10 13.93 -0.97
CA GLY A 108 5.10 14.93 -0.57
C GLY A 108 4.80 15.94 -1.67
#